data_AF-A0A519SSF6-F1
#
_entry.id   AF-A0A519SSF6-F1
#
_cell.length_a   1.000
_cell.length_b   1.000
_cell.length_c   1.000
_cell.angle_alpha   90.00
_cell.angle_beta   90.00
_cell.angle_gamma   90.00
#
_symmetry.space_group_name_H-M   'P 1'
#
loop_
_entity.id
_entity.type
_entity.pdbx_description
1 polymer ?
#
loop_
_entity_poly.entity_id
_entity_poly.type
_entity_poly.pdbx_seq_one_letter_code
_entity_poly.pdbx_strand_id
1 'polypeptide(L)'
;NRILMPMINEAIISFFEGVAGVEEIDTVMKLGMAHPMGPLQLADFIGLDVCLAILRVLHEGLGNPKYAPCPLLVNMVMAGRLGVKSGEGFYQYTAGSKELVVAARFQK
;
A
#
# COMPACT_ATOMS: atom_id res chain seq x y z
N ASN A 1 -4.30 -14.05 2.77
CA ASN A 1 -4.98 -12.75 2.92
C ASN A 1 -5.09 -12.23 4.36
N ARG A 2 -5.45 -13.04 5.36
CA ARG A 2 -5.61 -12.57 6.77
C ARG A 2 -4.32 -12.11 7.47
N ILE A 3 -3.14 -12.55 7.02
CA ILE A 3 -1.83 -12.10 7.53
C ILE A 3 -1.30 -10.92 6.72
N LEU A 4 -1.30 -11.06 5.38
CA LEU A 4 -0.73 -10.07 4.48
C LEU A 4 -1.49 -8.73 4.49
N MET A 5 -2.83 -8.75 4.48
CA MET A 5 -3.60 -7.50 4.36
C MET A 5 -3.45 -6.59 5.58
N PRO A 6 -3.48 -7.10 6.83
CA PRO A 6 -3.14 -6.26 7.98
C PRO A 6 -1.74 -5.68 7.92
N MET A 7 -0.73 -6.44 7.49
CA MET A 7 0.63 -5.93 7.33
C MET A 7 0.71 -4.79 6.31
N ILE A 8 0.05 -4.96 5.15
CA ILE A 8 -0.05 -3.89 4.15
C ILE A 8 -0.82 -2.68 4.70
N ASN A 9 -1.96 -2.90 5.34
CA ASN A 9 -2.77 -1.82 5.91
C ASN A 9 -2.00 -1.05 6.98
N GLU A 10 -1.23 -1.74 7.82
CA GLU A 10 -0.37 -1.16 8.85
C GLU A 10 0.75 -0.30 8.25
N ALA A 11 1.37 -0.75 7.15
CA ALA A 11 2.33 0.07 6.41
C ALA A 11 1.69 1.36 5.86
N ILE A 12 0.46 1.27 5.34
CA ILE A 12 -0.29 2.44 4.86
C ILE A 12 -0.67 3.37 6.00
N ILE A 13 -1.07 2.84 7.17
CA ILE A 13 -1.35 3.61 8.39
C ILE A 13 -0.08 4.32 8.86
N SER A 14 1.04 3.60 8.94
CA SER A 14 2.32 4.16 9.36
C SER A 14 2.75 5.34 8.48
N PHE A 15 2.53 5.22 7.16
CA PHE A 15 2.75 6.34 6.23
C PHE A 15 1.75 7.49 6.48
N PHE A 16 0.45 7.18 6.61
CA PHE A 16 -0.62 8.16 6.81
C PHE A 16 -0.46 8.96 8.10
N GLU A 17 0.07 8.34 9.16
CA GLU A 17 0.37 8.98 10.45
C GLU A 17 1.72 9.72 10.45
N GLY A 18 2.47 9.68 9.35
CA GLY A 18 3.74 10.39 9.20
C GLY A 18 4.92 9.74 9.94
N VAL A 19 4.84 8.45 10.25
CA VAL A 19 5.90 7.70 10.94
C VAL A 19 7.17 7.60 10.08
N ALA A 20 6.99 7.36 8.78
CA ALA A 20 8.07 7.25 7.80
C ALA A 20 7.52 7.49 6.38
N GLY A 21 8.40 7.83 5.43
CA GLY A 21 8.07 7.99 4.02
C GLY A 21 7.87 6.65 3.29
N VAL A 22 7.32 6.72 2.07
CA VAL A 22 7.02 5.55 1.24
C VAL A 22 8.26 4.66 1.03
N GLU A 23 9.37 5.27 0.62
CA GLU A 23 10.63 4.54 0.37
C GLU A 23 11.23 3.96 1.66
N GLU A 24 11.15 4.69 2.77
CA GLU A 24 11.70 4.28 4.06
C GLU A 24 10.98 3.03 4.59
N ILE A 25 9.64 3.02 4.53
CA ILE A 25 8.80 1.88 4.92
C ILE A 25 9.13 0.64 4.08
N ASP A 26 9.21 0.80 2.76
CA ASP A 26 9.50 -0.33 1.89
C ASP A 26 10.94 -0.84 2.06
N THR A 27 11.89 0.07 2.30
CA THR A 27 13.30 -0.27 2.50
C THR A 27 13.53 -1.01 3.80
N VAL A 28 12.92 -0.60 4.92
CA VAL A 28 13.06 -1.31 6.19
C VAL A 28 12.46 -2.71 6.13
N MET A 29 11.34 -2.89 5.41
CA MET A 29 10.74 -4.21 5.23
C MET A 29 11.60 -5.13 4.36
N LYS A 30 12.23 -4.58 3.31
CA LYS A 30 13.15 -5.34 2.45
C LYS A 30 14.45 -5.71 3.16
N LEU A 31 15.12 -4.74 3.76
CA LEU A 31 16.47 -4.91 4.31
C LEU A 31 16.45 -5.41 5.76
N GLY A 32 15.51 -4.92 6.57
CA GLY A 32 15.40 -5.28 8.00
C GLY A 32 14.63 -6.57 8.24
N MET A 33 13.58 -6.84 7.45
CA MET A 33 12.72 -8.03 7.61
C MET A 33 12.89 -9.06 6.48
N ALA A 34 13.85 -8.85 5.58
CA ALA A 34 14.18 -9.76 4.48
C ALA A 34 12.99 -10.08 3.54
N HIS A 35 12.03 -9.16 3.40
CA HIS A 35 10.97 -9.32 2.41
C HIS A 35 11.50 -9.06 0.99
N PRO A 36 11.07 -9.83 -0.03
CA PRO A 36 11.52 -9.63 -1.41
C PRO A 36 11.00 -8.33 -2.05
N MET A 37 9.95 -7.73 -1.46
CA MET A 37 9.28 -6.52 -1.93
C MET A 37 8.73 -5.78 -0.72
N GLY A 38 8.79 -4.45 -0.74
CA GLY A 38 8.20 -3.63 0.33
C GLY A 38 6.67 -3.68 0.29
N PRO A 39 5.99 -3.49 1.44
CA PRO A 39 4.54 -3.62 1.53
C PRO A 39 3.76 -2.63 0.67
N LEU A 40 4.25 -1.39 0.47
CA LEU A 40 3.59 -0.38 -0.35
C LEU A 40 3.75 -0.69 -1.84
N GLN A 41 4.95 -1.08 -2.26
CA GLN A 41 5.20 -1.59 -3.61
C GLN A 41 4.38 -2.85 -3.89
N LEU A 42 4.26 -3.74 -2.92
CA LEU A 42 3.45 -4.95 -3.04
C LEU A 42 1.96 -4.63 -3.14
N ALA A 43 1.46 -3.64 -2.39
CA ALA A 43 0.08 -3.17 -2.49
C ALA A 43 -0.23 -2.62 -3.90
N ASP A 44 0.68 -1.82 -4.46
CA ASP A 44 0.54 -1.30 -5.83
C ASP A 44 0.57 -2.41 -6.89
N PHE A 45 1.38 -3.46 -6.66
CA PHE A 45 1.44 -4.63 -7.53
C PHE A 45 0.16 -5.47 -7.48
N ILE A 46 -0.40 -5.68 -6.28
CA ILE A 46 -1.67 -6.39 -6.09
C ILE A 46 -2.84 -5.60 -6.68
N GLY A 47 -2.81 -4.28 -6.51
CA GLY A 47 -3.90 -3.37 -6.81
C GLY A 47 -4.58 -2.87 -5.54
N LEU A 48 -4.62 -1.54 -5.37
CA LEU A 48 -5.12 -0.91 -4.15
C LEU A 48 -6.62 -1.16 -3.94
N ASP A 49 -7.40 -1.26 -5.01
CA ASP A 49 -8.82 -1.63 -4.96
C ASP A 49 -9.03 -3.07 -4.49
N VAL A 50 -8.15 -4.00 -4.90
CA VAL A 50 -8.17 -5.39 -4.44
C VAL A 50 -7.82 -5.45 -2.95
N CYS A 51 -6.77 -4.74 -2.51
CA CYS A 51 -6.43 -4.62 -1.09
C CYS A 51 -7.60 -4.08 -0.26
N LEU A 52 -8.25 -3.01 -0.73
CA LEU A 52 -9.40 -2.42 -0.06
C LEU A 52 -10.58 -3.40 0.03
N ALA A 53 -10.90 -4.10 -1.06
CA ALA A 53 -11.98 -5.08 -1.09
C ALA A 53 -11.75 -6.21 -0.06
N ILE A 54 -10.52 -6.74 0.00
CA ILE A 54 -10.19 -7.81 0.93
C ILE A 54 -10.26 -7.31 2.39
N LEU A 55 -9.74 -6.12 2.69
CA LEU A 55 -9.82 -5.54 4.03
C LEU A 55 -11.27 -5.33 4.48
N ARG A 56 -12.16 -4.87 3.59
CA ARG A 56 -13.60 -4.76 3.88
C ARG A 56 -14.23 -6.11 4.22
N VAL A 57 -13.96 -7.15 3.43
CA VAL A 57 -14.45 -8.51 3.70
C VAL A 57 -13.93 -9.02 5.05
N LEU A 58 -12.65 -8.80 5.37
CA LEU A 58 -12.07 -9.20 6.66
C LEU A 58 -12.67 -8.41 7.83
N HIS A 59 -12.90 -7.11 7.65
CA HIS A 59 -13.47 -6.24 8.67
C HIS A 59 -14.92 -6.61 8.97
N GLU A 60 -15.75 -6.77 7.95
CA GLU A 60 -17.14 -7.18 8.08
C GLU A 60 -17.27 -8.59 8.67
N GLY A 61 -16.50 -9.55 8.15
CA GLY A 61 -16.59 -10.94 8.59
C GLY A 61 -16.02 -11.23 9.99
N LEU A 62 -15.07 -10.42 10.47
CA LEU A 62 -14.40 -10.63 11.78
C LEU A 62 -14.76 -9.58 12.83
N GLY A 63 -15.39 -8.46 12.43
CA GLY A 63 -15.78 -7.37 13.34
C GLY A 63 -14.62 -6.71 14.10
N ASN A 64 -13.37 -6.93 13.67
CA ASN A 64 -12.19 -6.49 14.42
C ASN A 64 -11.58 -5.24 13.76
N PRO A 65 -11.43 -4.12 14.50
CA PRO A 65 -10.90 -2.85 13.98
C PRO A 65 -9.53 -2.94 13.30
N LYS A 66 -8.71 -3.94 13.63
CA LYS A 66 -7.40 -4.13 12.96
C LYS A 66 -7.50 -4.40 11.45
N TYR A 67 -8.68 -4.78 10.97
CA TYR A 67 -8.94 -4.98 9.54
C TYR A 67 -9.61 -3.77 8.88
N ALA A 68 -9.93 -2.71 9.65
CA ALA A 68 -10.52 -1.49 9.10
C ALA A 68 -9.54 -0.87 8.09
N PRO A 69 -9.96 -0.63 6.84
CA PRO A 69 -9.08 -0.04 5.84
C PRO A 69 -8.63 1.37 6.24
N CYS A 70 -7.35 1.67 6.05
CA CYS A 70 -6.82 3.01 6.24
C CYS A 70 -7.57 4.03 5.37
N PRO A 71 -7.94 5.23 5.90
CA PRO A 71 -8.60 6.28 5.11
C PRO A 71 -7.82 6.68 3.85
N LEU A 72 -6.49 6.68 3.91
CA LEU A 72 -5.64 6.96 2.75
C LEU A 72 -5.87 5.94 1.62
N LEU A 73 -5.92 4.64 1.95
CA LEU A 73 -6.18 3.59 0.97
C LEU A 73 -7.54 3.79 0.30
N VAL A 74 -8.57 4.11 1.08
CA VAL A 74 -9.91 4.41 0.55
C VAL A 74 -9.85 5.60 -0.42
N ASN A 75 -9.20 6.69 -0.03
CA ASN A 75 -9.08 7.90 -0.85
C ASN A 75 -8.29 7.68 -2.14
N MET A 76 -7.24 6.84 -2.11
CA MET A 76 -6.46 6.50 -3.30
C MET A 76 -7.31 5.71 -4.30
N VAL A 77 -8.04 4.70 -3.82
CA VAL A 77 -8.93 3.90 -4.67
C VAL A 77 -10.06 4.74 -5.26
N MET A 78 -10.69 5.61 -4.46
CA MET A 78 -11.75 6.51 -4.94
C MET A 78 -11.25 7.47 -6.04
N ALA A 79 -9.98 7.84 -5.99
CA ALA A 79 -9.36 8.72 -6.98
C ALA A 79 -8.73 7.97 -8.17
N GLY A 80 -8.97 6.66 -8.31
CA GLY A 80 -8.48 5.86 -9.44
C GLY A 80 -6.97 5.57 -9.42
N ARG A 81 -6.29 5.80 -8.29
CA ARG A 81 -4.89 5.41 -8.09
C ARG A 81 -4.89 3.99 -7.55
N LEU A 82 -4.72 3.03 -8.45
CA LEU A 82 -4.88 1.60 -8.20
C LEU A 82 -3.53 0.85 -8.24
N GLY A 83 -2.40 1.55 -8.32
CA GLY A 83 -1.08 0.95 -8.42
C GLY A 83 -0.63 0.74 -9.86
N VAL A 84 0.02 -0.39 -10.13
CA VAL A 84 0.66 -0.67 -11.44
C VAL A 84 -0.33 -0.56 -12.59
N LYS A 85 -1.56 -1.07 -12.41
CA LYS A 85 -2.58 -1.11 -13.48
C LYS A 85 -3.13 0.25 -13.90
N SER A 86 -3.00 1.28 -13.05
CA SER A 86 -3.39 2.65 -13.36
C SER A 86 -2.20 3.57 -13.62
N GLY A 87 -0.97 3.04 -13.59
CA GLY A 87 0.27 3.81 -13.76
C GLY A 87 0.71 4.62 -12.53
N GLU A 88 -0.09 4.65 -11.46
CA GLU A 88 0.21 5.38 -10.22
C GLU A 88 -0.50 4.73 -9.02
N GLY A 89 0.24 4.58 -7.92
CA GLY A 89 -0.23 4.25 -6.58
C GLY A 89 0.58 4.99 -5.52
N PHE A 90 1.29 4.26 -4.65
CA PHE A 90 2.38 4.80 -3.83
C PHE A 90 3.60 5.16 -4.66
N TYR A 91 3.82 4.42 -5.75
CA TYR A 91 4.86 4.67 -6.73
C TYR A 91 4.26 5.09 -8.08
N GLN A 92 5.07 5.79 -8.88
CA GLN A 92 4.81 6.08 -10.28
C GLN A 92 5.32 4.92 -11.14
N TYR A 93 4.48 4.42 -12.04
CA TYR A 93 4.82 3.33 -12.94
C TYR A 93 4.83 3.81 -14.38
N THR A 94 6.00 3.74 -15.02
CA THR A 94 6.18 4.05 -16.44
C THR A 94 6.40 2.75 -17.21
N ALA A 95 5.67 2.57 -18.32
CA ALA A 95 5.81 1.37 -19.14
C ALA A 95 7.27 1.17 -19.60
N GLY A 96 7.82 -0.02 -19.35
CA GLY A 96 9.19 -0.37 -19.70
C GLY A 96 10.28 0.08 -18.73
N SER A 97 9.94 0.88 -17.71
CA SER A 97 10.89 1.22 -16.63
C SER A 97 10.81 0.20 -15.49
N LYS A 98 11.96 -0.15 -14.92
CA LYS A 98 12.07 -0.89 -13.65
C LYS A 98 12.40 0.02 -12.46
N GLU A 99 12.59 1.30 -12.72
CA GLU A 99 12.91 2.28 -11.69
C GLU A 99 11.69 2.49 -10.80
N LEU A 100 11.91 2.44 -9.49
CA LEU A 100 10.88 2.62 -8.50
C LEU A 100 10.89 4.08 -8.04
N VAL A 101 10.00 4.89 -8.60
CA VAL A 101 9.91 6.33 -8.30
C VAL A 101 8.72 6.59 -7.40
N VAL A 102 8.92 7.17 -6.22
CA VAL A 102 7.82 7.55 -5.32
C VAL A 102 6.89 8.54 -6.04
N ALA A 103 5.57 8.35 -5.95
CA ALA A 103 4.61 9.23 -6.62
C ALA A 103 4.78 10.69 -6.14
N ALA A 104 4.71 11.65 -7.06
CA ALA A 104 5.03 13.06 -6.79
C ALA A 104 4.24 13.67 -5.62
N ARG A 105 3.01 13.21 -5.39
CA ARG A 105 2.15 13.60 -4.25
C ARG A 105 2.71 13.25 -2.87
N PHE A 106 3.70 12.36 -2.80
CA PHE A 106 4.33 11.89 -1.56
C PHE A 106 5.80 12.31 -1.47
N GLN A 107 6.31 13.03 -2.48
CA GLN A 107 7.62 13.68 -2.42
C GLN A 107 7.50 14.98 -1.61
N LYS A 108 8.48 15.26 -0.75
CA LYS A 108 8.55 16.50 0.04
C LYS A 108 8.95 17.69 -0.82
#